data_AF-A0A962QSS1-F1
#
_entry.id   AF-A0A962QSS1-F1
#
_cell.length_a   1.000
_cell.length_b   1.000
_cell.length_c   1.000
_cell.angle_alpha   90.00
_cell.angle_beta   90.00
_cell.angle_gamma   90.00
#
_symmetry.space_group_name_H-M   'P 1'
#
loop_
_entity.id
_entity.type
_entity.pdbx_description
1 polymer ?
#
loop_
_entity_poly.entity_id
_entity_poly.type
_entity_poly.pdbx_seq_one_letter_code
_entity_poly.pdbx_strand_id
1 'polypeptide(L)' 'AELGDKTQLATLLFAADKDVSKWLVFLGASAALIATSALGVLGGTLVSQYVSERALHTIAGVGFIVIGAWTLWR' A
#
# COMPACT_ATOMS: atom_id res chain seq x y z
N ALA A 1 9.59 -15.02 -8.05
CA ALA A 1 9.78 -13.88 -7.15
C ALA A 1 10.40 -12.79 -7.98
N GLU A 2 9.54 -12.00 -8.61
CA GLU A 2 9.92 -10.83 -9.39
C GLU A 2 10.13 -9.68 -8.40
N LEU A 3 10.92 -8.69 -8.78
CA LEU A 3 11.33 -7.55 -7.97
C LEU A 3 10.21 -7.00 -7.06
N GLY A 4 10.58 -6.46 -5.88
CA GLY A 4 9.63 -5.87 -4.92
C GLY A 4 8.70 -4.84 -5.56
N ASP A 5 7.67 -4.40 -4.82
CA ASP A 5 6.73 -3.41 -5.36
C ASP A 5 7.47 -2.16 -5.89
N LYS A 6 6.88 -1.47 -6.87
CA LYS A 6 7.50 -0.30 -7.54
C LYS A 6 8.01 0.73 -6.54
N THR A 7 7.33 0.90 -5.40
CA THR A 7 7.77 1.79 -4.31
C THR A 7 9.03 1.29 -3.60
N GLN A 8 9.15 -0.02 -3.38
CA GLN A 8 10.34 -0.65 -2.80
C GLN A 8 11.53 -0.61 -3.75
N LEU A 9 11.29 -0.76 -5.06
CA LEU A 9 12.34 -0.58 -6.08
C LEU A 9 12.81 0.86 -6.18
N ALA A 10 11.89 1.84 -6.14
CA ALA A 10 12.27 3.24 -6.08
C ALA A 10 13.11 3.54 -4.84
N THR A 11 12.70 3.03 -3.67
CA THR A 11 13.46 3.19 -2.41
C THR A 11 14.84 2.55 -2.51
N LEU A 12 14.95 1.35 -3.09
CA LEU A 12 16.21 0.67 -3.32
C LEU A 12 17.13 1.45 -4.26
N LEU A 13 16.59 1.99 -5.35
CA LEU A 13 17.34 2.81 -6.30
C LEU A 13 17.87 4.10 -5.64
N PHE A 14 17.06 4.78 -4.84
CA PHE A 14 17.50 5.95 -4.08
C PHE A 14 18.56 5.60 -3.02
N ALA A 15 18.45 4.43 -2.37
CA ALA A 15 19.45 3.99 -1.40
C ALA A 15 20.77 3.54 -2.04
N ALA A 16 20.72 3.08 -3.29
CA ALA A 16 21.89 2.70 -4.08
C ALA A 16 22.62 3.91 -4.71
N ASP A 17 21.96 5.07 -4.79
CA ASP A 17 22.57 6.31 -5.24
C ASP A 17 23.57 6.84 -4.20
N LYS A 18 24.83 6.97 -4.63
CA LYS A 18 25.96 7.46 -3.83
C LYS A 18 25.84 8.95 -3.46
N ASP A 19 25.08 9.72 -4.24
CA ASP A 19 24.93 11.16 -4.04
C ASP A 19 23.77 11.47 -3.07
N VAL A 20 23.00 10.44 -2.68
CA VAL A 20 21.88 10.53 -1.73
C VAL A 20 22.28 9.94 -0.37
N SER A 21 21.98 10.66 0.71
CA SER A 21 22.22 10.16 2.07
C SER A 21 21.30 8.96 2.38
N LYS A 22 21.89 7.82 2.74
CA LYS A 22 21.16 6.60 3.14
C LYS A 22 20.20 6.84 4.30
N TRP A 23 20.58 7.71 5.25
CA TRP A 23 19.73 8.10 6.36
C TRP A 23 18.50 8.88 5.90
N LEU A 24 18.66 9.75 4.89
CA LEU A 24 17.56 10.50 4.31
C LEU A 24 16.57 9.58 3.58
N VAL A 25 17.07 8.60 2.83
CA VAL A 25 16.22 7.59 2.17
C VAL A 25 15.45 6.76 3.21
N PHE A 26 16.14 6.29 4.26
CA PHE A 26 15.50 5.51 5.32
C PHE A 26 14.39 6.30 6.03
N LEU A 27 14.68 7.53 6.46
CA LEU A 27 13.69 8.37 7.16
C LEU A 27 12.55 8.77 6.23
N GLY A 28 12.84 9.15 4.98
CA GLY A 28 11.83 9.52 3.99
C GLY A 28 10.89 8.36 3.67
N ALA A 29 11.42 7.17 3.38
CA ALA A 29 10.62 5.99 3.09
C ALA A 29 9.82 5.52 4.32
N SER A 30 10.42 5.55 5.51
CA SER A 30 9.72 5.21 6.75
C SER A 30 8.60 6.19 7.06
N ALA A 31 8.84 7.49 6.91
CA ALA A 31 7.82 8.52 7.12
C ALA A 31 6.68 8.39 6.10
N ALA A 32 6.99 8.14 4.83
CA ALA A 32 6.00 7.90 3.79
C ALA A 32 5.14 6.67 4.09
N LEU A 33 5.77 5.57 4.54
CA LEU A 33 5.07 4.35 4.94
C LEU A 33 4.13 4.62 6.11
N ILE A 34 4.64 5.22 7.20
CA ILE A 34 3.85 5.54 8.38
C ILE A 34 2.69 6.47 8.03
N ALA A 35 2.94 7.53 7.25
CA ALA A 35 1.91 8.47 6.85
C ALA A 35 0.83 7.78 6.00
N THR A 36 1.22 6.98 5.01
CA THR A 36 0.27 6.28 4.15
C THR A 36 -0.54 5.25 4.93
N SER A 37 0.09 4.49 5.82
CA SER A 37 -0.59 3.56 6.71
C SER A 37 -1.55 4.28 7.66
N ALA A 38 -1.12 5.40 8.25
CA ALA A 38 -1.97 6.20 9.14
C ALA A 38 -3.20 6.73 8.40
N LEU A 39 -3.03 7.28 7.19
CA LEU A 39 -4.15 7.73 6.37
C LEU A 39 -5.09 6.58 6.00
N GLY A 40 -4.54 5.40 5.67
CA GLY A 40 -5.34 4.20 5.39
C GLY A 40 -6.15 3.73 6.59
N VAL A 41 -5.54 3.69 7.78
CA VAL A 41 -6.22 3.29 9.02
C VAL A 41 -7.27 4.32 9.43
N LEU A 42 -6.95 5.61 9.39
CA LEU A 42 -7.92 6.68 9.69
C LEU A 42 -9.10 6.63 8.73
N GLY A 43 -8.84 6.56 7.42
CA GLY A 43 -9.88 6.43 6.40
C GLY A 43 -10.74 5.18 6.60
N GLY A 44 -10.11 4.03 6.84
CA GLY A 44 -10.81 2.77 7.10
C GLY A 44 -11.67 2.83 8.36
N THR A 45 -11.16 3.44 9.44
CA THR A 45 -11.87 3.62 10.70
C THR A 45 -13.07 4.55 10.55
N LEU A 46 -12.94 5.63 9.76
CA LEU A 46 -14.07 6.51 9.44
C LEU A 46 -15.13 5.76 8.67
N VAL A 47 -14.76 5.01 7.62
CA VAL A 47 -15.71 4.22 6.83
C VAL A 47 -16.41 3.17 7.70
N SER A 48 -15.69 2.50 8.60
CA SER A 48 -16.29 1.48 9.48
C SER A 48 -17.29 2.05 10.49
N GLN A 49 -17.28 3.36 10.77
CA GLN A 49 -18.31 3.98 11.61
C GLN A 49 -19.66 4.14 10.89
N TYR A 50 -19.65 4.26 9.56
CA TYR A 50 -20.86 4.44 8.75
C TYR A 50 -21.32 3.17 8.04
N VAL A 51 -20.43 2.18 7.88
CA VAL A 51 -20.69 0.95 7.13
C VAL A 51 -20.59 -0.25 8.06
N SER A 52 -21.60 -1.14 8.03
CA SER A 52 -21.57 -2.37 8.82
C SER A 52 -20.40 -3.27 8.40
N GLU A 53 -19.78 -3.93 9.37
CA GLU A 53 -18.63 -4.83 9.16
C GLU A 53 -18.95 -5.95 8.15
N ARG A 54 -20.18 -6.47 8.17
CA ARG A 54 -20.65 -7.46 7.19
C ARG A 54 -20.66 -6.91 5.76
N ALA A 55 -21.09 -5.66 5.57
CA ALA A 55 -21.04 -5.01 4.26
C ALA A 55 -19.59 -4.79 3.81
N LEU A 56 -18.72 -4.36 4.72
CA LEU A 56 -17.29 -4.16 4.44
C LEU A 56 -16.62 -5.46 3.94
N HIS A 57 -16.83 -6.57 4.65
CA HIS A 57 -16.32 -7.88 4.26
C HIS A 57 -16.87 -8.35 2.91
N THR A 58 -18.17 -8.17 2.67
CA THR A 58 -18.81 -8.58 1.42
C THR A 58 -18.24 -7.80 0.23
N ILE A 59 -18.10 -6.47 0.37
CA ILE A 59 -17.53 -5.61 -0.67
C ILE A 59 -16.08 -5.98 -0.95
N ALA A 60 -15.27 -6.19 0.10
CA ALA A 60 -13.87 -6.59 -0.06
C ALA A 60 -13.75 -7.94 -0.78
N GLY A 61 -14.55 -8.94 -0.38
CA GLY A 61 -14.55 -10.27 -1.00
C GLY A 61 -14.97 -10.24 -2.47
N VAL A 62 -16.06 -9.53 -2.79
CA VAL A 62 -16.52 -9.35 -4.18
C VAL A 62 -15.46 -8.62 -5.00
N GLY A 63 -14.84 -7.57 -4.45
CA GLY A 63 -13.75 -6.84 -5.11
C GLY A 63 -12.56 -7.75 -5.44
N PHE A 64 -12.14 -8.60 -4.51
CA PHE A 64 -11.08 -9.58 -4.75
C PHE A 64 -11.43 -10.58 -5.86
N ILE A 65 -12.67 -11.09 -5.89
CA ILE A 65 -13.13 -12.00 -6.94
C ILE A 65 -13.12 -11.30 -8.30
N VAL A 66 -13.62 -10.06 -8.38
CA VAL A 66 -13.65 -9.28 -9.62
C VAL A 66 -12.25 -9.02 -10.15
N ILE A 67 -11.33 -8.54 -9.28
CA ILE A 67 -9.93 -8.30 -9.65
C ILE A 67 -9.25 -9.61 -10.08
N GLY A 68 -9.48 -10.69 -9.34
CA GLY A 68 -8.92 -12.02 -9.65
C GLY A 68 -9.40 -12.54 -11.01
N ALA A 69 -10.71 -12.48 -11.27
CA ALA A 69 -11.29 -12.88 -12.55
C ALA A 69 -10.79 -12.01 -13.71
N TRP A 70 -10.68 -10.70 -13.50
CA TRP A 70 -10.12 -9.79 -14.49
C TRP A 70 -8.65 -10.08 -14.79
N THR A 71 -7.84 -10.33 -13.75
CA THR A 71 -6.42 -10.69 -13.88
C THR A 71 -6.24 -12.04 -14.58
N LEU A 72 -7.16 -13.00 -14.37
CA LEU A 72 -7.11 -14.31 -15.03
C LEU A 72 -7.50 -14.25 -16.51
N TRP A 73 -8.42 -13.34 -16.87
CA TRP A 73 -8.86 -13.17 -18.25
C TRP A 73 -7.91 -12.28 -19.08
N ARG A 74 -7.20 -11.36 -18.43
CA ARG A 74 -6.22 -10.46 -19.04
C ARG A 74 -4.88 -11.14 -19.28
#